data_AF-A0A964KAT3-F1
#
_entry.id   AF-A0A964KAT3-F1
#
_cell.length_a   1.000
_cell.length_b   1.000
_cell.length_c   1.000
_cell.angle_alpha   90.00
_cell.angle_beta   90.00
_cell.angle_gamma   90.00
#
_symmetry.space_group_name_H-M   'P 1'
#
loop_
_entity.id
_entity.type
_entity.pdbx_description
1 polymer ?
#
loop_
_entity_poly.entity_id
_entity_poly.type
_entity_poly.pdbx_seq_one_letter_code
_entity_poly.pdbx_strand_id
1 'polypeptide(L)'
;MRPPIWLRLCMVIDAVLFLFGAWLAASAVEIARVSGAGTAWGIAFLFIALPVFAATGAMTGSKAYRRGRPEHAAALMVAPMVYAAFLMVLLVFG
;
A
#
# COMPACT_ATOMS: atom_id res chain seq x y z
N MET A 1 -17.85 15.76 11.15
CA MET A 1 -16.60 15.90 11.92
C MET A 1 -15.44 16.09 10.95
N ARG A 2 -14.61 17.14 11.12
CA ARG A 2 -13.41 17.31 10.29
C ARG A 2 -12.39 16.21 10.67
N PRO A 3 -11.73 15.56 9.70
CA PRO A 3 -10.72 14.56 10.02
C PRO A 3 -9.53 15.22 10.73
N PRO A 4 -8.99 14.58 11.78
CA PRO A 4 -7.85 15.08 12.52
C PRO A 4 -6.60 15.07 11.63
N ILE A 5 -5.59 15.87 11.99
CA ILE A 5 -4.40 16.07 11.15
C ILE A 5 -3.66 14.75 10.87
N TRP A 6 -3.57 13.85 11.85
CA TRP A 6 -2.92 12.56 11.68
C TRP A 6 -3.59 11.70 10.59
N LEU A 7 -4.92 11.68 10.54
CA LEU A 7 -5.67 10.88 9.56
C LEU A 7 -5.52 11.45 8.15
N ARG A 8 -5.37 12.77 8.02
CA ARG A 8 -5.04 13.42 6.75
C ARG A 8 -3.62 13.09 6.30
N LEU A 9 -2.66 13.10 7.23
CA LEU A 9 -1.27 12.72 6.93
C LEU A 9 -1.20 11.27 6.44
N CYS A 10 -1.88 10.33 7.11
CA CYS A 10 -1.96 8.95 6.66
C CYS A 10 -2.57 8.85 5.25
N MET A 11 -3.67 9.55 4.96
CA MET A 11 -4.24 9.56 3.61
C MET A 11 -3.28 10.10 2.55
N VAL A 12 -2.50 11.14 2.85
CA VAL A 12 -1.49 11.66 1.93
C VAL A 12 -0.39 10.63 1.70
N ILE A 13 0.08 9.98 2.76
CA ILE A 13 1.12 8.95 2.66
C ILE A 13 0.59 7.74 1.87
N ASP A 14 -0.63 7.28 2.14
CA ASP A 14 -1.28 6.22 1.38
C ASP A 14 -1.42 6.60 -0.10
N ALA A 15 -1.78 7.85 -0.42
CA ALA A 15 -1.85 8.30 -1.81
C ALA A 15 -0.48 8.29 -2.50
N VAL A 16 0.59 8.67 -1.80
CA VAL A 16 1.97 8.60 -2.32
C VAL A 16 2.38 7.13 -2.51
N LEU A 17 2.13 6.27 -1.53
CA LEU A 17 2.40 4.84 -1.60
C LEU A 17 1.60 4.15 -2.71
N PHE A 18 0.36 4.59 -2.95
CA PHE A 18 -0.45 4.12 -4.06
C PHE A 18 0.20 4.44 -5.39
N LEU A 19 0.56 5.71 -5.63
CA LEU A 19 1.15 6.13 -6.91
C LEU A 19 2.50 5.44 -7.14
N PHE A 20 3.35 5.42 -6.13
CA PHE A 20 4.66 4.79 -6.21
C PHE A 20 4.56 3.27 -6.36
N GLY A 21 3.69 2.63 -5.58
CA GLY A 21 3.43 1.19 -5.66
C GLY A 21 2.83 0.78 -7.00
N ALA A 22 1.92 1.58 -7.57
CA ALA A 22 1.35 1.33 -8.89
C ALA A 22 2.42 1.43 -10.00
N TRP A 23 3.32 2.39 -9.91
CA TRP A 23 4.45 2.52 -10.83
C TRP A 23 5.38 1.31 -10.75
N LEU A 24 5.81 0.92 -9.54
CA LEU A 24 6.65 -0.26 -9.34
C LEU A 24 5.97 -1.55 -9.81
N ALA A 25 4.68 -1.70 -9.54
CA ALA A 25 3.89 -2.84 -9.98
C ALA A 25 3.88 -2.94 -11.52
N ALA A 26 3.68 -1.82 -12.22
CA ALA A 26 3.71 -1.78 -13.68
C ALA A 26 5.07 -2.21 -14.22
N SER A 27 6.17 -1.68 -13.66
CA SER A 27 7.53 -2.07 -14.05
C SER A 27 7.82 -3.54 -13.76
N ALA A 28 7.39 -4.06 -12.60
CA ALA A 28 7.59 -5.46 -12.25
C ALA A 28 6.81 -6.41 -13.17
N VAL A 29 5.59 -6.04 -13.57
CA VAL A 29 4.78 -6.80 -14.55
C VAL A 29 5.46 -6.81 -15.93
N GLU A 30 5.99 -5.68 -16.38
CA GLU A 30 6.75 -5.58 -17.63
C GLU A 30 7.95 -6.55 -17.62
N ILE A 31 8.74 -6.53 -16.54
CA ILE A 31 9.90 -7.41 -16.36
C ILE A 31 9.47 -8.88 -16.30
N ALA A 32 8.41 -9.21 -15.57
CA ALA A 32 7.88 -10.56 -15.47
C ALA A 32 7.39 -11.09 -16.82
N ARG A 33 6.76 -10.23 -17.62
CA ARG A 33 6.31 -10.56 -18.97
C ARG A 33 7.48 -10.85 -19.91
N VAL A 34 8.55 -10.04 -19.87
CA VAL A 34 9.72 -10.20 -20.73
C VAL A 34 10.56 -11.41 -20.33
N SER A 35 10.76 -11.63 -19.03
CA SER A 35 11.59 -12.72 -18.51
C SER A 35 10.94 -14.10 -18.58
N GLY A 36 9.60 -14.17 -18.55
CA GLY A 36 8.84 -15.43 -18.57
C GLY A 36 9.02 -16.30 -17.31
N ALA A 37 9.77 -15.82 -16.30
CA ALA A 37 10.03 -16.57 -15.08
C ALA A 37 8.84 -16.49 -14.11
N GLY A 38 8.39 -17.64 -13.60
CA GLY A 38 7.29 -17.70 -12.62
C GLY A 38 7.59 -16.93 -11.33
N THR A 39 8.85 -16.87 -10.91
CA THR A 39 9.30 -16.09 -9.75
C THR A 39 9.12 -14.59 -9.94
N ALA A 40 9.32 -14.07 -11.16
CA ALA A 40 9.13 -12.66 -11.48
C ALA A 40 7.66 -12.24 -11.37
N TRP A 41 6.72 -13.13 -11.74
CA TRP A 41 5.29 -12.91 -11.52
C TRP A 41 4.91 -12.88 -10.04
N GLY A 42 5.54 -13.73 -9.21
CA GLY A 42 5.37 -13.69 -7.76
C GLY A 42 5.79 -12.34 -7.17
N ILE A 43 6.94 -11.82 -7.59
CA ILE A 43 7.43 -10.50 -7.17
C ILE A 43 6.50 -9.38 -7.66
N ALA A 44 6.08 -9.43 -8.93
CA ALA A 44 5.14 -8.46 -9.48
C ALA A 44 3.82 -8.42 -8.70
N PHE A 45 3.29 -9.58 -8.29
CA PHE A 45 2.10 -9.66 -7.46
C PHE A 45 2.27 -8.98 -6.10
N LEU A 46 3.43 -9.13 -5.47
CA LEU A 46 3.73 -8.45 -4.21
C LEU A 46 3.72 -6.93 -4.36
N PHE A 47 4.22 -6.38 -5.47
CA PHE A 47 4.14 -4.95 -5.76
C PHE A 47 2.72 -4.47 -6.04
N ILE A 48 1.89 -5.27 -6.73
CA ILE A 48 0.47 -4.95 -6.98
C ILE A 48 -0.32 -4.86 -5.66
N ALA A 49 0.03 -5.63 -4.65
CA ALA A 49 -0.69 -5.61 -3.38
C ALA A 49 -0.55 -4.26 -2.62
N LEU A 50 0.56 -3.53 -2.80
CA LEU A 50 0.79 -2.25 -2.12
C LEU A 50 -0.26 -1.17 -2.47
N PRO A 51 -0.52 -0.83 -3.75
CA PRO A 51 -1.56 0.14 -4.10
C PRO A 51 -2.96 -0.35 -3.69
N VAL A 52 -3.21 -1.66 -3.72
CA VAL A 52 -4.49 -2.22 -3.23
C VAL A 52 -4.64 -1.96 -1.73
N PHE A 53 -3.61 -2.22 -0.93
CA PHE A 53 -3.63 -1.92 0.51
C PHE A 53 -3.77 -0.42 0.78
N ALA A 54 -3.05 0.43 0.05
CA ALA A 54 -3.16 1.89 0.21
C ALA A 54 -4.57 2.41 -0.08
N ALA A 55 -5.19 1.97 -1.18
CA ALA A 55 -6.56 2.38 -1.54
C ALA A 55 -7.59 1.85 -0.53
N THR A 56 -7.50 0.57 -0.18
CA THR A 56 -8.44 -0.06 0.76
C THR A 56 -8.27 0.47 2.18
N GLY A 57 -7.04 0.70 2.64
CA GLY A 57 -6.70 1.29 3.94
C GLY A 57 -7.29 2.69 4.10
N ALA A 58 -7.06 3.57 3.12
CA ALA A 58 -7.61 4.93 3.13
C ALA A 58 -9.16 4.94 3.16
N MET A 59 -9.81 4.10 2.34
CA MET A 59 -11.27 4.02 2.29
C MET A 59 -11.87 3.43 3.58
N THR A 60 -11.36 2.28 4.02
CA THR A 60 -11.90 1.55 5.18
C THR A 60 -11.56 2.23 6.49
N GLY A 61 -10.35 2.79 6.63
CA GLY A 61 -9.94 3.57 7.79
C GLY A 61 -10.76 4.84 7.94
N SER A 62 -11.04 5.56 6.85
CA SER A 62 -11.93 6.73 6.87
C SER A 62 -13.35 6.36 7.31
N LYS A 63 -13.85 5.20 6.87
CA LYS A 63 -15.16 4.68 7.27
C LYS A 63 -15.18 4.26 8.74
N ALA A 64 -14.13 3.62 9.23
CA ALA A 64 -13.98 3.23 10.64
C ALA A 64 -13.94 4.45 11.56
N TYR A 65 -13.20 5.50 11.17
CA TYR A 65 -13.14 6.75 11.93
C TYR A 65 -14.53 7.42 12.04
N ARG A 66 -15.27 7.49 10.92
CA ARG A 66 -16.64 8.04 10.91
C ARG A 66 -17.62 7.26 11.78
N ARG A 67 -17.34 5.98 12.05
CA ARG A 67 -18.12 5.10 12.93
C ARG A 67 -17.69 5.17 14.39
N GLY A 68 -16.77 6.07 14.75
CA GLY A 68 -16.28 6.22 16.12
C GLY A 68 -15.32 5.12 16.57
N ARG A 69 -14.63 4.45 15.63
CA ARG A 69 -13.60 3.41 15.90
C ARG A 69 -12.21 3.89 15.48
N PRO A 70 -11.62 4.88 16.20
CA PRO A 70 -10.36 5.51 15.81
C PRO A 70 -9.17 4.54 15.81
N GLU A 71 -9.14 3.56 16.72
CA GLU A 71 -8.09 2.53 16.80
C GLU A 71 -8.07 1.62 15.56
N HIS A 72 -9.25 1.21 15.08
CA HIS A 72 -9.38 0.45 13.84
C HIS A 72 -8.97 1.29 12.62
N ALA A 73 -9.33 2.58 12.62
CA ALA A 73 -8.93 3.49 11.57
C ALA A 73 -7.40 3.65 11.51
N ALA A 74 -6.74 3.79 12.66
CA ALA A 74 -5.29 3.89 12.71
C ALA A 74 -4.60 2.62 12.20
N ALA A 75 -5.06 1.43 12.61
CA ALA A 75 -4.50 0.17 12.13
C ALA A 75 -4.61 0.03 10.59
N LEU A 76 -5.78 0.35 10.02
CA LEU A 76 -6.02 0.27 8.58
C LEU A 76 -5.21 1.29 7.78
N MET A 77 -4.94 2.45 8.36
CA MET A 77 -4.15 3.54 7.75
C MET A 77 -2.64 3.33 7.87
N VAL A 78 -2.18 2.47 8.79
CA VAL A 78 -0.75 2.15 8.98
C VAL A 78 -0.35 0.90 8.20
N ALA A 79 -1.29 -0.01 7.91
CA ALA A 79 -1.02 -1.25 7.19
C ALA A 79 -0.26 -1.05 5.85
N PRO A 80 -0.58 -0.04 5.00
CA PRO A 80 0.16 0.18 3.76
C PRO A 80 1.63 0.56 3.99
N MET A 81 1.91 1.33 5.04
CA MET A 81 3.29 1.72 5.42
C MET A 81 4.10 0.51 5.86
N VAL A 82 3.51 -0.35 6.70
CA VAL A 82 4.16 -1.60 7.17
C VAL A 82 4.45 -2.51 5.99
N TYR A 83 3.49 -2.65 5.07
CA TYR A 83 3.68 -3.44 3.85
C TYR A 83 4.75 -2.86 2.94
N ALA A 84 4.80 -1.53 2.77
CA ALA A 84 5.87 -0.86 2.03
C ALA A 84 7.25 -1.11 2.66
N ALA A 85 7.37 -1.04 3.98
CA ALA A 85 8.61 -1.36 4.69
C ALA A 85 9.03 -2.82 4.48
N PHE A 86 8.10 -3.76 4.51
CA PHE A 86 8.35 -5.17 4.17
C PHE A 86 8.89 -5.31 2.73
N LEU A 87 8.27 -4.66 1.75
CA LEU A 87 8.75 -4.68 0.36
C LEU A 87 10.16 -4.09 0.22
N MET A 88 10.48 -3.02 0.96
CA MET A 88 11.82 -2.42 0.95
C MET A 88 12.87 -3.37 1.52
N VAL A 89 12.57 -4.05 2.62
CA VAL A 89 13.47 -5.07 3.19
C VAL A 89 13.65 -6.23 2.20
N LEU A 90 12.56 -6.70 1.58
CA LEU A 90 12.63 -7.74 0.56
C LEU A 90 13.50 -7.31 -0.64
N LEU A 91 13.41 -6.06 -1.10
CA LEU A 91 14.21 -5.54 -2.20
C LEU A 91 15.71 -5.41 -1.87
N VAL A 92 16.04 -5.09 -0.62
CA VAL A 92 17.43 -4.88 -0.19
C VAL A 92 18.15 -6.21 0.07
N PHE A 93 17.43 -7.21 0.56
CA PHE A 93 18.02 -8.47 1.03
C PHE A 93 17.60 -9.72 0.24
N GLY A 94 16.68 -9.59 -0.71
CA GLY A 94 16.14 -10.69 -1.54
C GLY A 94 16.76 -10.80 -2.93
#